data_AF-A0A938A001-F1
#
_entry.id   AF-A0A938A001-F1
#
_cell.length_a   1.000
_cell.length_b   1.000
_cell.length_c   1.000
_cell.angle_alpha   90.00
_cell.angle_beta   90.00
_cell.angle_gamma   90.00
#
_symmetry.space_group_name_H-M   'P 1'
#
loop_
_entity.id
_entity.type
_entity.pdbx_description
1 polymer ?
#
loop_
_entity_poly.entity_id
_entity_poly.type
_entity_poly.pdbx_seq_one_letter_code
_entity_poly.pdbx_strand_id
1 'polypeptide(L)'
;MSLAEAFAWLGLLPLAAYWATFTPAFFYVGDADPVRPLDFVGLHRQMTALQDSVTTFHNYQSLWWQWMLNLRLIWYLYEAAHGMRRGVLLLGNPLNMLAGLPALAWGGWAALARKRADALVMLACCAVILFFWPLSGKPVQFYYHYLLPGVFLAGALALALDAGWRRGRAWRGAIVALVAASFSLFA
;
A
#
# COMPACT_ATOMS: atom_id res chain seq x y z
N MET A 1 -22.75 1.93 23.41
CA MET A 1 -22.64 3.11 22.53
C MET A 1 -23.95 3.27 21.79
N SER A 2 -24.60 4.44 21.90
CA SER A 2 -25.82 4.71 21.11
C SER A 2 -25.49 5.00 19.64
N LEU A 3 -26.46 4.95 18.72
CA LEU A 3 -26.23 5.30 17.31
C LEU A 3 -25.78 6.75 17.15
N ALA A 4 -26.35 7.67 17.95
CA ALA A 4 -25.96 9.07 17.96
C ALA A 4 -24.52 9.26 18.46
N GLU A 5 -24.14 8.52 19.49
CA GLU A 5 -22.79 8.51 20.03
C GLU A 5 -21.78 7.92 19.03
N ALA A 6 -22.15 6.85 18.33
CA ALA A 6 -21.35 6.29 17.24
C ALA A 6 -21.15 7.28 16.09
N PHE A 7 -22.22 7.98 15.68
CA PHE A 7 -22.15 9.01 14.65
C PHE A 7 -21.21 10.16 15.05
N ALA A 8 -21.28 10.60 16.31
CA ALA A 8 -20.41 11.66 16.82
C ALA A 8 -18.93 11.23 16.83
N TRP A 9 -18.61 10.07 17.41
CA TRP A 9 -17.22 9.62 17.59
C TRP A 9 -16.58 9.05 16.32
N LEU A 10 -17.34 8.35 15.47
CA LEU A 10 -16.82 7.68 14.28
C LEU A 10 -17.08 8.45 12.99
N GLY A 11 -17.95 9.46 13.01
CA GLY A 11 -18.26 10.31 11.86
C GLY A 11 -17.77 11.74 12.06
N LEU A 12 -18.41 12.47 12.98
CA LEU A 12 -18.18 13.91 13.12
C LEU A 12 -16.77 14.25 13.62
N LEU A 13 -16.29 13.57 14.65
CA LEU A 13 -14.96 13.84 15.21
C LEU A 13 -13.83 13.61 14.19
N PRO A 14 -13.77 12.48 13.45
CA PRO A 14 -12.77 12.27 12.41
C PRO A 14 -12.86 13.30 11.28
N LEU A 15 -14.07 13.66 10.85
CA LEU A 15 -14.25 14.69 9.82
C LEU A 15 -13.80 16.08 10.28
N ALA A 16 -14.09 16.44 11.53
CA ALA A 16 -13.63 17.70 12.12
C ALA A 16 -12.10 17.71 12.28
N ALA A 17 -11.51 16.61 12.74
CA ALA A 17 -10.06 16.46 12.85
C ALA A 17 -9.37 16.54 11.47
N TYR A 18 -9.92 15.84 10.47
CA TYR A 18 -9.48 15.94 9.08
C TYR A 18 -9.56 17.38 8.57
N TRP A 19 -10.70 18.06 8.79
CA TRP A 19 -10.85 19.45 8.36
C TRP A 19 -9.86 20.40 9.03
N ALA A 20 -9.61 20.20 10.33
CA ALA A 20 -8.64 20.99 11.07
C ALA A 20 -7.22 20.85 10.51
N THR A 21 -6.86 19.75 9.84
CA THR A 21 -5.54 19.61 9.18
C THR A 21 -5.32 20.60 8.03
N PHE A 22 -6.38 21.17 7.45
CA PHE A 22 -6.27 22.18 6.40
C PHE A 22 -6.13 23.61 6.93
N THR A 23 -6.16 23.81 8.25
CA THR A 23 -6.04 25.14 8.86
C THR A 23 -4.84 25.95 8.34
N PRO A 24 -3.64 25.38 8.15
CA PRO A 24 -2.51 26.13 7.58
C PRO A 24 -2.77 26.66 6.15
N ALA A 25 -3.54 25.93 5.34
CA ALA A 25 -3.84 26.31 3.95
C ALA A 25 -4.76 27.54 3.86
N PHE A 26 -5.50 27.85 4.93
CA PHE A 26 -6.33 29.07 5.02
C PHE A 26 -5.48 30.34 5.17
N PHE A 27 -4.20 30.20 5.52
CA PHE A 27 -3.27 31.31 5.76
C PHE A 27 -2.13 31.36 4.73
N TYR A 28 -2.24 30.67 3.60
CA TYR A 28 -1.27 30.79 2.52
C TYR A 28 -1.24 32.24 1.99
N VAL A 29 -0.02 32.77 1.77
CA VAL A 29 0.24 34.13 1.30
C VAL A 29 0.92 34.05 -0.07
N GLY A 30 0.49 34.87 -1.04
CA GLY A 30 1.06 34.95 -2.39
C GLY A 30 0.06 34.66 -3.51
N ASP A 31 0.54 34.28 -4.70
CA ASP A 31 -0.29 33.92 -5.87
C ASP A 31 -1.07 32.60 -5.70
N ALA A 32 -0.88 31.91 -4.58
CA ALA A 32 -1.69 30.76 -4.20
C ALA A 32 -3.04 31.28 -3.68
N ASP A 33 -4.12 31.01 -4.43
CA ASP A 33 -5.48 31.36 -4.01
C ASP A 33 -5.75 30.76 -2.62
N PRO A 34 -5.91 31.58 -1.56
CA PRO A 34 -6.05 31.07 -0.20
C PRO A 34 -7.29 30.20 -0.12
N VAL A 35 -7.14 29.01 0.46
CA VAL A 35 -8.26 28.07 0.59
C VAL A 35 -9.32 28.71 1.47
N ARG A 36 -10.53 28.89 0.93
CA ARG A 36 -11.64 29.48 1.68
C ARG A 36 -12.06 28.51 2.81
N PRO A 37 -12.05 28.92 4.09
CA PRO A 37 -12.32 28.01 5.23
C PRO A 37 -13.70 27.34 5.25
N LEU A 38 -14.65 27.80 4.43
CA LEU A 38 -15.99 27.24 4.31
C LEU A 38 -16.23 26.54 2.97
N ASP A 39 -15.27 26.58 2.05
CA ASP A 39 -15.41 25.96 0.73
C ASP A 39 -14.80 24.55 0.69
N PHE A 40 -15.33 23.68 1.55
CA PHE A 40 -14.90 22.28 1.66
C PHE A 40 -14.96 21.56 0.31
N VAL A 41 -16.08 21.76 -0.41
CA VAL A 41 -16.33 21.08 -1.69
C VAL A 41 -15.41 21.63 -2.80
N GLY A 42 -15.22 22.95 -2.87
CA GLY A 42 -14.30 23.57 -3.83
C GLY A 42 -12.87 23.08 -3.63
N LEU A 43 -12.41 23.00 -2.39
CA LEU A 43 -11.06 22.49 -2.07
C LEU A 43 -10.87 21.04 -2.57
N HIS A 44 -11.82 20.15 -2.30
CA HIS A 44 -11.70 18.74 -2.71
C HIS A 44 -11.76 18.59 -4.23
N ARG A 45 -12.60 19.39 -4.92
CA ARG A 45 -12.61 19.42 -6.40
C ARG A 45 -11.27 19.87 -6.96
N GLN A 46 -10.66 20.90 -6.37
CA GLN A 46 -9.33 21.35 -6.75
C GLN A 46 -8.27 20.27 -6.51
N MET A 47 -8.30 19.57 -5.37
CA MET A 47 -7.38 18.46 -5.09
C MET A 47 -7.50 17.34 -6.11
N THR A 48 -8.73 16.94 -6.45
CA THR A 48 -8.98 15.95 -7.51
C THR A 48 -8.44 16.43 -8.85
N ALA A 49 -8.74 17.66 -9.26
CA ALA A 49 -8.24 18.24 -10.51
C ALA A 49 -6.70 18.28 -10.54
N LEU A 50 -6.05 18.61 -9.43
CA LEU A 50 -4.59 18.60 -9.31
C LEU A 50 -4.01 17.19 -9.43
N GLN A 51 -4.63 16.18 -8.80
CA GLN A 51 -4.20 14.78 -8.96
C GLN A 51 -4.34 14.30 -10.40
N ASP A 52 -5.40 14.69 -11.10
CA ASP A 52 -5.67 14.31 -12.48
C ASP A 52 -4.76 15.05 -13.49
N SER A 53 -4.24 16.22 -13.11
CA SER A 53 -3.41 17.04 -13.99
C SER A 53 -2.03 16.43 -14.31
N VAL A 54 -1.56 15.46 -13.52
CA VAL A 54 -0.24 14.83 -13.67
C VAL A 54 -0.29 13.74 -14.75
N THR A 55 -0.28 14.13 -16.02
CA THR A 55 -0.42 13.22 -17.17
C THR A 55 0.89 12.90 -17.88
N THR A 56 1.98 13.60 -17.54
CA THR A 56 3.28 13.44 -18.21
C THR A 56 3.87 12.06 -17.94
N PHE A 57 4.27 11.37 -19.00
CA PHE A 57 4.95 10.08 -18.92
C PHE A 57 6.19 10.14 -18.03
N HIS A 58 6.34 9.13 -17.16
CA HIS A 58 7.51 9.01 -16.30
C HIS A 58 8.24 7.68 -16.50
N ASN A 59 9.57 7.71 -16.69
CA ASN A 59 10.39 6.53 -16.99
C ASN A 59 10.26 5.41 -15.94
N TYR A 60 10.12 5.77 -14.66
CA TYR A 60 9.96 4.83 -13.55
C TYR A 60 8.51 4.47 -13.21
N GLN A 61 7.53 4.90 -14.01
CA GLN A 61 6.14 4.51 -13.78
C GLN A 61 5.94 3.01 -13.99
N SER A 62 5.03 2.40 -13.25
CA SER A 62 4.73 0.97 -13.32
C SER A 62 3.25 0.69 -13.15
N LEU A 63 2.82 -0.49 -13.59
CA LEU A 63 1.44 -0.93 -13.55
C LEU A 63 1.17 -1.80 -12.33
N TRP A 64 -0.06 -1.80 -11.83
CA TRP A 64 -0.46 -2.50 -10.61
C TRP A 64 -0.04 -3.98 -10.57
N TRP A 65 -0.17 -4.71 -11.69
CA TRP A 65 0.19 -6.12 -11.78
C TRP A 65 1.71 -6.35 -11.75
N GLN A 66 2.51 -5.35 -12.19
CA GLN A 66 3.97 -5.42 -12.11
C GLN A 66 4.44 -5.37 -10.66
N TRP A 67 3.69 -4.71 -9.78
CA TRP A 67 4.03 -4.63 -8.36
C TRP A 67 3.85 -5.97 -7.66
N MET A 68 2.73 -6.66 -7.94
CA MET A 68 2.45 -8.00 -7.39
C MET A 68 3.55 -9.01 -7.70
N LEU A 69 4.05 -8.97 -8.93
CA LEU A 69 5.09 -9.87 -9.42
C LEU A 69 6.51 -9.32 -9.16
N ASN A 70 6.60 -8.16 -8.51
CA ASN A 70 7.86 -7.47 -8.22
C ASN A 70 8.75 -7.23 -9.45
N LEU A 71 8.12 -6.96 -10.61
CA LEU A 71 8.79 -6.88 -11.92
C LEU A 71 9.36 -5.49 -12.22
N ARG A 72 8.87 -4.44 -11.55
CA ARG A 72 9.27 -3.06 -11.85
C ARG A 72 9.42 -2.22 -10.59
N LEU A 73 10.66 -1.81 -10.37
CA LEU A 73 11.14 -1.02 -9.25
C LEU A 73 11.16 0.48 -9.54
N ILE A 74 11.50 1.29 -8.53
CA ILE A 74 11.70 2.74 -8.67
C ILE A 74 13.11 3.10 -8.19
N TRP A 75 13.81 3.92 -8.97
CA TRP A 75 15.00 4.63 -8.49
C TRP A 75 14.57 5.99 -7.93
N TYR A 76 14.81 6.20 -6.64
CA TYR A 76 14.66 7.52 -6.02
C TYR A 76 15.84 8.43 -6.34
N LEU A 77 17.02 7.84 -6.48
CA LEU A 77 18.25 8.54 -6.86
C LEU A 77 19.07 7.62 -7.76
N TYR A 78 19.69 8.20 -8.78
CA TYR A 78 20.70 7.51 -9.58
C TYR A 78 21.64 8.53 -10.25
N GLU A 79 22.76 8.83 -9.60
CA GLU A 79 23.66 9.90 -10.02
C GLU A 79 25.14 9.52 -9.87
N ALA A 80 26.02 10.23 -10.58
CA ALA A 80 27.47 10.11 -10.38
C ALA A 80 27.89 11.04 -9.24
N ALA A 81 28.46 10.48 -8.17
CA ALA A 81 28.94 11.23 -7.01
C ALA A 81 30.28 10.65 -6.53
N HIS A 82 31.29 11.51 -6.39
CA HIS A 82 32.64 11.16 -5.95
C HIS A 82 33.29 10.03 -6.77
N GLY A 83 33.23 10.13 -8.11
CA GLY A 83 33.82 9.13 -9.01
C GLY A 83 33.10 7.77 -9.05
N MET A 84 31.98 7.63 -8.34
CA MET A 84 31.17 6.42 -8.31
C MET A 84 29.72 6.71 -8.70
N ARG A 85 29.03 5.70 -9.23
CA ARG A 85 27.58 5.78 -9.44
C ARG A 85 26.88 5.41 -8.14
N ARG A 86 26.05 6.31 -7.60
CA ARG A 86 25.24 6.08 -6.40
C ARG A 86 23.77 6.00 -6.78
N GLY A 87 23.04 5.13 -6.10
CA GLY A 87 21.59 5.06 -6.30
C GLY A 87 20.85 4.64 -5.04
N VAL A 88 19.64 5.15 -4.90
CA VAL A 88 18.68 4.77 -3.86
C VAL A 88 17.50 4.11 -4.57
N LEU A 89 17.25 2.86 -4.23
CA LEU A 89 16.29 2.00 -4.90
C LEU A 89 15.14 1.65 -3.98
N LEU A 90 13.90 1.72 -4.49
CA LEU A 90 12.74 1.08 -3.88
C LEU A 90 12.40 -0.20 -4.63
N LEU A 91 12.58 -1.32 -3.94
CA LEU A 91 12.23 -2.66 -4.38
C LEU A 91 11.72 -3.42 -3.15
N GLY A 92 10.57 -4.09 -3.24
CA GLY A 92 10.14 -5.00 -2.18
C GLY A 92 10.95 -6.29 -2.24
N ASN A 93 11.06 -6.99 -1.12
CA ASN A 93 11.78 -8.26 -1.06
C ASN A 93 11.11 -9.29 -1.99
N PRO A 94 11.72 -9.69 -3.13
CA PRO A 94 11.11 -10.60 -4.09
C PRO A 94 10.66 -11.93 -3.48
N LEU A 95 11.42 -12.48 -2.53
CA LEU A 95 11.07 -13.75 -1.89
C LEU A 95 9.79 -13.61 -1.07
N ASN A 96 9.69 -12.56 -0.25
CA ASN A 96 8.48 -12.31 0.54
C ASN A 96 7.29 -11.96 -0.34
N MET A 97 7.50 -11.12 -1.36
CA MET A 97 6.44 -10.70 -2.29
C MET A 97 5.86 -11.91 -3.03
N LEU A 98 6.73 -12.72 -3.63
CA LEU A 98 6.31 -13.88 -4.41
C LEU A 98 5.75 -14.99 -3.54
N ALA A 99 6.29 -15.22 -2.33
CA ALA A 99 5.71 -16.16 -1.36
C ALA A 99 4.36 -15.68 -0.82
N GLY A 100 4.13 -14.37 -0.79
CA GLY A 100 2.85 -13.77 -0.39
C GLY A 100 1.70 -14.12 -1.35
N LEU A 101 1.96 -14.26 -2.65
CA LEU A 101 0.92 -14.59 -3.64
C LEU A 101 0.25 -15.96 -3.39
N PRO A 102 0.98 -17.09 -3.25
CA PRO A 102 0.36 -18.35 -2.87
C PRO A 102 -0.21 -18.30 -1.45
N ALA A 103 0.32 -17.45 -0.55
CA ALA A 103 -0.28 -17.25 0.76
C ALA A 103 -1.66 -16.55 0.69
N LEU A 104 -1.87 -15.60 -0.23
CA LEU A 104 -3.19 -15.02 -0.50
C LEU A 104 -4.16 -16.07 -1.07
N ALA A 105 -3.69 -16.89 -2.01
CA ALA A 105 -4.51 -17.99 -2.55
C ALA A 105 -4.90 -19.00 -1.46
N TRP A 106 -3.94 -19.36 -0.60
CA TRP A 106 -4.20 -20.16 0.60
C TRP A 106 -5.17 -19.46 1.56
N GLY A 107 -5.06 -18.14 1.72
CA GLY A 107 -5.96 -17.34 2.56
C GLY A 107 -7.40 -17.41 2.06
N GLY A 108 -7.62 -17.34 0.75
CA GLY A 108 -8.93 -17.54 0.13
C GLY A 108 -9.48 -18.94 0.37
N TRP A 109 -8.66 -19.97 0.19
CA TRP A 109 -9.05 -21.34 0.53
C TRP A 109 -9.36 -21.51 2.02
N ALA A 110 -8.55 -20.95 2.91
CA ALA A 110 -8.73 -21.04 4.35
C ALA A 110 -10.00 -20.29 4.81
N ALA A 111 -10.33 -19.16 4.18
CA ALA A 111 -11.58 -18.46 4.42
C ALA A 111 -12.80 -19.34 4.05
N LEU A 112 -12.77 -19.97 2.87
CA LEU A 112 -13.90 -20.77 2.38
C LEU A 112 -14.05 -22.11 3.10
N ALA A 113 -12.96 -22.88 3.17
CA ALA A 113 -12.94 -24.26 3.67
C ALA A 113 -12.79 -24.35 5.19
N ARG A 114 -12.13 -23.38 5.83
CA ARG A 114 -11.86 -23.40 7.29
C ARG A 114 -12.53 -22.26 8.05
N LYS A 115 -13.34 -21.44 7.38
CA LYS A 115 -14.07 -20.29 7.96
C LYS A 115 -13.15 -19.32 8.71
N ARG A 116 -11.91 -19.17 8.22
CA ARG A 116 -10.91 -18.25 8.79
C ARG A 116 -11.17 -16.81 8.37
N ALA A 117 -11.87 -16.07 9.24
CA ALA A 117 -12.20 -14.66 9.02
C ALA A 117 -10.94 -13.77 8.97
N ASP A 118 -9.92 -14.09 9.77
CA ASP A 118 -8.63 -13.40 9.76
C ASP A 118 -7.94 -13.47 8.39
N ALA A 119 -7.88 -14.65 7.79
CA ALA A 119 -7.35 -14.85 6.44
C ALA A 119 -8.19 -14.15 5.37
N LEU A 120 -9.53 -14.14 5.54
CA LEU A 120 -10.44 -13.42 4.65
C LEU A 120 -10.19 -11.91 4.70
N VAL A 121 -10.01 -11.32 5.89
CA VAL A 121 -9.74 -9.89 6.05
C VAL A 121 -8.44 -9.50 5.36
N MET A 122 -7.36 -10.27 5.54
CA MET A 122 -6.09 -9.99 4.86
C MET A 122 -6.25 -10.02 3.32
N LEU A 123 -6.94 -11.05 2.80
CA LEU A 123 -7.22 -11.15 1.37
C LEU A 123 -8.08 -9.99 0.87
N ALA A 124 -9.18 -9.69 1.56
CA ALA A 124 -10.13 -8.66 1.15
C ALA A 124 -9.50 -7.27 1.17
N CYS A 125 -8.78 -6.91 2.23
CA CYS A 125 -8.07 -5.62 2.30
C CYS A 125 -6.99 -5.51 1.21
N CYS A 126 -6.20 -6.56 1.00
CA CYS A 126 -5.21 -6.58 -0.08
C CYS A 126 -5.89 -6.38 -1.45
N ALA A 127 -6.97 -7.11 -1.72
CA ALA A 127 -7.68 -7.06 -2.99
C ALA A 127 -8.34 -5.69 -3.22
N VAL A 128 -9.11 -5.17 -2.26
CA VAL A 128 -9.83 -3.89 -2.38
C VAL A 128 -8.85 -2.74 -2.65
N ILE A 129 -7.77 -2.67 -1.88
CA ILE A 129 -6.78 -1.59 -2.02
C ILE A 129 -5.99 -1.74 -3.32
N LEU A 130 -5.69 -2.96 -3.75
CA LEU A 130 -4.99 -3.19 -5.00
C LEU A 130 -5.87 -2.88 -6.22
N PHE A 131 -7.12 -3.34 -6.23
CA PHE A 131 -8.05 -3.14 -7.34
C PHE A 131 -8.54 -1.70 -7.49
N PHE A 132 -8.33 -0.85 -6.49
CA PHE A 132 -8.49 0.60 -6.65
C PHE A 132 -7.63 1.15 -7.80
N TRP A 133 -6.39 0.67 -7.96
CA TRP A 133 -5.42 1.22 -8.92
C TRP A 133 -5.82 1.13 -10.40
N PRO A 134 -6.25 -0.04 -10.93
CA PRO A 134 -6.77 -0.10 -12.29
C PRO A 134 -8.03 0.73 -12.51
N LEU A 135 -8.79 1.02 -11.45
CA LEU A 135 -10.05 1.80 -11.52
C LEU A 135 -9.85 3.30 -11.34
N SER A 136 -8.73 3.72 -10.74
CA SER A 136 -8.48 5.11 -10.36
C SER A 136 -8.36 6.08 -11.54
N GLY A 137 -8.16 5.59 -12.76
CA GLY A 137 -7.91 6.44 -13.94
C GLY A 137 -6.57 7.20 -13.88
N LYS A 138 -5.75 6.99 -12.83
CA LYS A 138 -4.51 7.73 -12.62
C LYS A 138 -3.49 7.37 -13.71
N PRO A 139 -3.03 8.34 -14.52
CA PRO A 139 -2.19 8.08 -15.70
C PRO A 139 -0.76 7.65 -15.34
N VAL A 140 -0.23 8.16 -14.21
CA VAL A 140 1.12 7.86 -13.73
C VAL A 140 1.04 7.19 -12.36
N GLN A 141 1.55 5.96 -12.30
CA GLN A 141 1.54 5.13 -11.09
C GLN A 141 2.91 4.51 -10.85
N PHE A 142 3.11 4.04 -9.63
CA PHE A 142 4.43 3.70 -9.11
C PHE A 142 4.36 2.56 -8.12
N TYR A 143 5.43 1.79 -8.02
CA TYR A 143 5.57 0.66 -7.09
C TYR A 143 5.25 0.98 -5.62
N TYR A 144 5.52 2.19 -5.12
CA TYR A 144 5.22 2.53 -3.71
C TYR A 144 3.71 2.47 -3.39
N HIS A 145 2.83 2.54 -4.38
CA HIS A 145 1.39 2.36 -4.20
C HIS A 145 1.04 0.92 -3.77
N TYR A 146 1.96 -0.02 -3.97
CA TYR A 146 1.84 -1.40 -3.52
C TYR A 146 2.23 -1.60 -2.05
N LEU A 147 2.79 -0.59 -1.36
CA LEU A 147 3.21 -0.73 0.04
C LEU A 147 2.03 -1.10 0.94
N LEU A 148 0.88 -0.43 0.78
CA LEU A 148 -0.30 -0.72 1.61
C LEU A 148 -0.92 -2.09 1.30
N PRO A 149 -1.19 -2.49 0.04
CA PRO A 149 -1.52 -3.89 -0.28
C PRO A 149 -0.48 -4.88 0.26
N GLY A 150 0.81 -4.52 0.19
CA GLY A 150 1.94 -5.30 0.67
C GLY A 150 1.90 -5.60 2.17
N VAL A 151 1.34 -4.72 3.00
CA VAL A 151 1.11 -4.99 4.43
C VAL A 151 0.14 -6.16 4.62
N PHE A 152 -0.97 -6.16 3.87
CA PHE A 152 -1.97 -7.23 3.95
C PHE A 152 -1.47 -8.53 3.31
N LEU A 153 -0.68 -8.44 2.24
CA LEU A 153 0.06 -9.56 1.68
C LEU A 153 0.99 -10.21 2.73
N ALA A 154 1.75 -9.39 3.46
CA ALA A 154 2.63 -9.87 4.53
C ALA A 154 1.84 -10.49 5.68
N GLY A 155 0.67 -9.92 6.04
CA GLY A 155 -0.25 -10.51 7.00
C GLY A 155 -0.75 -11.90 6.55
N ALA A 156 -1.19 -12.03 5.29
CA ALA A 156 -1.59 -13.33 4.72
C ALA A 156 -0.43 -14.34 4.72
N LEU A 157 0.78 -13.90 4.37
CA LEU A 157 2.00 -14.70 4.44
C LEU A 157 2.25 -15.19 5.87
N ALA A 158 2.19 -14.32 6.86
CA ALA A 158 2.37 -14.69 8.26
C ALA A 158 1.37 -15.77 8.71
N LEU A 159 0.09 -15.64 8.35
CA LEU A 159 -0.95 -16.64 8.66
C LEU A 159 -0.68 -17.99 7.97
N ALA A 160 -0.19 -17.97 6.73
CA ALA A 160 0.14 -19.17 5.97
C ALA A 160 1.38 -19.88 6.55
N LEU A 161 2.42 -19.13 6.90
CA LEU A 161 3.63 -19.65 7.54
C LEU A 161 3.30 -20.25 8.91
N ASP A 162 2.48 -19.57 9.71
CA ASP A 162 2.01 -20.07 11.01
C ASP A 162 1.23 -21.40 10.87
N ALA A 163 0.35 -21.50 9.86
CA ALA A 163 -0.34 -22.75 9.56
C ALA A 163 0.61 -23.85 9.07
N GLY A 164 1.64 -23.51 8.28
CA GLY A 164 2.70 -24.43 7.87
C GLY A 164 3.56 -24.90 9.03
N TRP A 165 3.91 -23.99 9.96
CA TRP A 165 4.73 -24.27 11.13
C TRP A 165 4.13 -25.37 12.02
N ARG A 166 2.80 -25.39 12.12
CA ARG A 166 2.04 -26.42 12.85
C ARG A 166 2.00 -27.79 12.17
N ARG A 167 2.39 -27.93 10.88
CA ARG A 167 2.35 -29.21 10.15
C ARG A 167 3.54 -30.14 10.42
N GLY A 168 4.65 -29.64 10.98
CA GLY A 168 5.79 -30.47 11.38
C GLY A 168 7.16 -29.97 10.91
N ARG A 169 8.21 -30.75 11.20
CA ARG A 169 9.62 -30.33 11.08
C ARG A 169 10.03 -29.89 9.67
N ALA A 170 9.56 -30.58 8.62
CA ALA A 170 9.89 -30.24 7.23
C ALA A 170 9.40 -28.83 6.86
N TRP A 171 8.16 -28.49 7.23
CA TRP A 171 7.59 -27.16 7.02
C TRP A 171 8.35 -26.08 7.81
N ARG A 172 8.71 -26.37 9.06
CA ARG A 172 9.52 -25.44 9.87
C ARG A 172 10.86 -25.14 9.22
N GLY A 173 11.54 -26.16 8.69
CA GLY A 173 12.78 -26.01 7.94
C GLY A 173 12.61 -25.11 6.70
N ALA A 174 11.58 -25.36 5.90
CA ALA A 174 11.27 -24.53 4.71
C ALA A 174 10.96 -23.07 5.08
N ILE A 175 10.22 -22.84 6.15
CA ILE A 175 9.90 -21.49 6.65
C ILE A 175 11.16 -20.76 7.11
N VAL A 176 12.01 -21.42 7.91
CA VAL A 176 13.30 -20.84 8.36
C VAL A 176 14.18 -20.53 7.15
N ALA A 177 14.24 -21.42 6.16
CA ALA A 177 15.01 -21.20 4.94
C ALA A 177 14.48 -19.99 4.14
N LEU A 178 13.16 -19.85 3.99
CA LEU A 178 12.54 -18.70 3.33
C LEU A 178 12.89 -17.38 4.04
N VAL A 179 12.76 -17.35 5.37
CA VAL A 179 13.08 -16.16 6.17
C VAL A 179 14.57 -15.82 6.07
N ALA A 180 15.45 -16.81 6.25
CA ALA A 180 16.89 -16.63 6.12
C ALA A 180 17.27 -16.10 4.72
N ALA A 181 16.76 -16.73 3.66
CA ALA A 181 17.00 -16.28 2.29
C ALA A 181 16.50 -14.85 2.05
N SER A 182 15.38 -14.47 2.65
CA SER A 182 14.83 -13.12 2.54
C SER A 182 15.75 -12.06 3.17
N PHE A 183 16.38 -12.37 4.31
CA PHE A 183 17.38 -11.48 4.90
C PHE A 183 18.69 -11.46 4.10
N SER A 184 19.13 -12.61 3.60
CA SER A 184 20.41 -12.73 2.89
C SER A 184 20.41 -12.13 1.49
N LEU A 185 19.25 -11.94 0.86
CA LEU A 185 19.15 -11.45 -0.52
C LEU A 185 19.79 -10.06 -0.74
N PHE A 186 19.87 -9.26 0.32
CA PHE A 186 20.39 -7.88 0.28
C PHE A 186 21.60 -7.65 1.20
N ALA A 187 22.15 -8.71 1.78
CA ALA A 187 23.34 -8.68 2.63
C ALA A 187 24.61 -8.75 1.77
#